data_AF-A0A397W9U3-F1
#
_entry.id   AF-A0A397W9U3-F1
#
_cell.length_a   1.000
_cell.length_b   1.000
_cell.length_c   1.000
_cell.angle_alpha   90.00
_cell.angle_beta   90.00
_cell.angle_gamma   90.00
#
_symmetry.space_group_name_H-M   'P 1'
#
loop_
_entity.id
_entity.type
_entity.pdbx_description
1 polymer ?
#
loop_
_entity_poly.entity_id
_entity_poly.type
_entity_poly.pdbx_seq_one_letter_code
_entity_poly.pdbx_strand_id
1 'polypeptide(L)'
;MDLPTAWNLDDKSTYLNVDSSGLRVKNEGSYNWGAIRANHPIPPQCKLVYFEVDIIDRGKNRYITIGFCKKSFNLHGRMPGWDEGSWGYYGDDGYIFNCTGGGNGSPYGPSFSTGDTIGCCLNFKNNTVSYTKNGINLGIAFRNLKGTLYPCVALYLQGQAIEVNFGSRKFKYAAYTSDDMGDELLKNKFIYTFNKCNDAINTYTFENLENSLKIKQDNALKFRGKFNFIMGSYEDQLLI
;
A
#
# COMPACT_ATOMS: atom_id res chain seq x y z
N MET A 1 3.38 -16.82 13.04
CA MET A 1 3.10 -16.60 11.61
C MET A 1 4.03 -15.51 11.15
N ASP A 2 4.81 -15.78 10.11
CA ASP A 2 5.80 -14.83 9.60
C ASP A 2 5.14 -13.72 8.78
N LEU A 3 5.81 -12.57 8.73
CA LEU A 3 5.37 -11.43 7.92
C LEU A 3 5.71 -11.63 6.44
N PRO A 4 4.93 -11.04 5.52
CA PRO A 4 5.32 -10.95 4.11
C PRO A 4 6.63 -10.19 3.97
N THR A 5 7.62 -10.80 3.32
CA THR A 5 8.97 -10.21 3.13
C THR A 5 9.44 -10.25 1.69
N ALA A 6 8.83 -11.10 0.86
CA ALA A 6 9.13 -11.24 -0.56
C ALA A 6 7.91 -11.80 -1.30
N TRP A 7 7.98 -11.83 -2.63
CA TRP A 7 7.03 -12.58 -3.45
C TRP A 7 7.27 -14.09 -3.34
N ASN A 8 6.19 -14.87 -3.47
CA ASN A 8 6.28 -16.32 -3.43
C ASN A 8 6.68 -16.88 -4.81
N LEU A 9 7.81 -17.59 -4.87
CA LEU A 9 8.32 -18.17 -6.12
C LEU A 9 7.44 -19.32 -6.65
N ASP A 10 6.72 -20.00 -5.77
CA ASP A 10 5.86 -21.14 -6.09
C ASP A 10 4.38 -20.74 -6.24
N ASP A 11 3.99 -19.57 -5.74
CA ASP A 11 2.61 -19.09 -5.72
C ASP A 11 2.43 -17.86 -6.62
N LYS A 12 2.66 -18.08 -7.91
CA LYS A 12 2.62 -17.08 -8.97
C LYS A 12 2.14 -17.65 -10.30
N SER A 13 1.67 -16.78 -11.18
CA SER A 13 1.44 -17.15 -12.57
C SER A 13 2.75 -17.58 -13.26
N THR A 14 2.64 -18.53 -14.20
CA THR A 14 3.73 -18.97 -15.07
C THR A 14 4.25 -17.87 -16.00
N TYR A 15 3.48 -16.79 -16.20
CA TYR A 15 3.89 -15.64 -17.01
C TYR A 15 4.83 -14.68 -16.27
N LEU A 16 4.91 -14.79 -14.94
CA LEU A 16 5.71 -13.90 -14.12
C LEU A 16 7.04 -14.56 -13.78
N ASN A 17 8.12 -13.83 -14.04
CA ASN A 17 9.45 -14.14 -13.55
C ASN A 17 9.73 -13.28 -12.31
N VAL A 18 10.36 -13.88 -11.30
CA VAL A 18 10.76 -13.21 -10.06
C VAL A 18 12.27 -13.35 -9.92
N ASP A 19 12.94 -12.25 -9.59
CA ASP A 19 14.39 -12.29 -9.41
C ASP A 19 14.80 -13.09 -8.16
N SER A 20 16.11 -13.34 -8.01
CA SER A 20 16.64 -14.10 -6.88
C SER A 20 16.43 -13.44 -5.53
N SER A 21 16.18 -12.12 -5.49
CA SER A 21 15.82 -11.43 -4.25
C SER A 21 14.38 -11.68 -3.81
N GLY A 22 13.53 -12.14 -4.73
CA GLY A 22 12.10 -12.29 -4.47
C GLY A 22 11.35 -10.96 -4.47
N LEU A 23 12.00 -9.83 -4.80
CA LEU A 23 11.40 -8.50 -4.69
C LEU A 23 10.96 -7.93 -6.04
N ARG A 24 11.64 -8.31 -7.13
CA ARG A 24 11.32 -7.83 -8.48
C ARG A 24 10.51 -8.86 -9.23
N VAL A 25 9.43 -8.39 -9.86
CA VAL A 25 8.58 -9.20 -10.72
C VAL A 25 8.59 -8.59 -12.10
N LYS A 26 8.80 -9.43 -13.11
CA LYS A 26 8.71 -9.06 -14.52
C LYS A 26 7.75 -10.00 -15.23
N ASN A 27 6.87 -9.45 -16.06
CA ASN A 27 6.03 -10.27 -16.92
C ASN A 27 6.79 -10.64 -18.20
N GLU A 28 6.91 -11.94 -18.46
CA GLU A 28 7.52 -12.51 -19.65
C GLU A 28 6.50 -13.06 -20.64
N GLY A 29 5.24 -13.23 -20.21
CA GLY A 29 4.13 -13.64 -21.05
C GLY A 29 3.59 -12.52 -21.93
N SER A 30 3.04 -12.88 -23.08
CA SER A 30 2.39 -11.94 -24.01
C SER A 30 0.87 -11.99 -23.85
N TYR A 31 0.23 -10.82 -23.72
CA TYR A 31 -1.23 -10.64 -23.72
C TYR A 31 -2.00 -11.53 -22.72
N ASN A 32 -1.44 -11.80 -21.55
CA ASN A 32 -2.08 -12.61 -20.53
C ASN A 32 -1.82 -12.04 -19.13
N TRP A 33 -2.86 -12.03 -18.29
CA TRP A 33 -2.74 -11.60 -16.91
C TRP A 33 -1.98 -12.63 -16.08
N GLY A 34 -0.92 -12.19 -15.42
CA GLY A 34 -0.22 -12.97 -14.41
C GLY A 34 -0.31 -12.25 -13.08
N ALA A 35 -0.80 -12.94 -12.06
CA ALA A 35 -0.79 -12.46 -10.68
C ALA A 35 0.20 -13.24 -9.81
N ILE A 36 0.62 -12.64 -8.71
CA ILE A 36 1.54 -13.22 -7.73
C ILE A 36 1.16 -12.78 -6.31
N ARG A 37 1.28 -13.72 -5.36
CA ARG A 37 1.11 -13.47 -3.92
C ARG A 37 2.45 -13.35 -3.21
N ALA A 38 2.46 -12.64 -2.08
CA ALA A 38 3.60 -12.66 -1.17
C ALA A 38 3.85 -14.07 -0.58
N ASN A 39 5.07 -14.30 -0.10
CA ASN A 39 5.51 -15.58 0.49
C ASN A 39 4.68 -15.99 1.72
N HIS A 40 4.20 -15.03 2.50
CA HIS A 40 3.35 -15.26 3.66
C HIS A 40 2.05 -14.45 3.59
N PRO A 41 0.97 -14.94 4.23
CA PRO A 41 -0.20 -14.12 4.47
C PRO A 41 0.12 -13.03 5.47
N ILE A 42 -0.72 -12.00 5.49
CA ILE A 42 -0.70 -10.99 6.53
C ILE A 42 -1.24 -11.61 7.82
N PRO A 43 -0.45 -11.63 8.91
CA PRO A 43 -0.91 -12.18 10.17
C PRO A 43 -2.07 -11.35 10.74
N PRO A 44 -3.17 -11.98 11.20
CA PRO A 44 -4.35 -11.27 11.68
C PRO A 44 -4.09 -10.45 12.96
N GLN A 45 -3.02 -10.75 13.69
CA GLN A 45 -2.61 -10.00 14.88
C GLN A 45 -1.96 -8.65 14.57
N CYS A 46 -1.55 -8.40 13.31
CA CYS A 46 -1.04 -7.10 12.92
C CYS A 46 -2.14 -6.04 13.08
N LYS A 47 -1.83 -4.88 13.65
CA LYS A 47 -2.80 -3.76 13.74
C LYS A 47 -2.85 -2.97 12.44
N LEU A 48 -1.69 -2.83 11.82
CA LEU A 48 -1.46 -2.11 10.58
C LEU A 48 -0.40 -2.85 9.77
N VAL A 49 -0.62 -2.99 8.46
CA VAL A 49 0.39 -3.50 7.54
C VAL A 49 0.50 -2.55 6.36
N TYR A 50 1.75 -2.26 5.99
CA TYR A 50 2.08 -1.32 4.93
C TYR A 50 3.21 -1.89 4.07
N PHE A 51 3.03 -1.80 2.75
CA PHE A 51 4.07 -2.11 1.77
C PHE A 51 3.97 -1.13 0.60
N GLU A 52 5.08 -0.93 -0.11
CA GLU A 52 5.12 -0.12 -1.33
C GLU A 52 5.49 -0.98 -2.54
N VAL A 53 4.96 -0.60 -3.70
CA VAL A 53 5.30 -1.19 -5.00
C VAL A 53 5.77 -0.08 -5.91
N ASP A 54 7.02 -0.16 -6.34
CA ASP A 54 7.60 0.71 -7.34
C ASP A 54 7.27 0.18 -8.74
N ILE A 55 6.78 1.06 -9.61
CA ILE A 55 6.52 0.73 -11.00
C ILE A 55 7.81 0.94 -11.79
N ILE A 56 8.55 -0.16 -12.02
CA ILE A 56 9.84 -0.12 -12.72
C ILE A 56 9.65 0.07 -14.22
N ASP A 57 8.70 -0.65 -14.81
CA ASP A 57 8.29 -0.47 -16.19
C ASP A 57 6.81 -0.81 -16.34
N ARG A 58 5.99 0.16 -16.72
CA ARG A 58 4.58 -0.09 -17.03
C ARG A 58 4.35 -0.73 -18.40
N GLY A 59 5.37 -0.84 -19.23
CA GLY A 59 5.26 -1.27 -20.63
C GLY A 59 4.45 -0.30 -21.48
N LYS A 60 3.96 -0.76 -22.64
CA LYS A 60 3.19 0.07 -23.56
C LYS A 60 1.81 0.49 -23.01
N ASN A 61 1.23 -0.30 -22.11
CA ASN A 61 -0.07 -0.03 -21.47
C ASN A 61 0.10 0.34 -19.98
N ARG A 62 -0.98 0.49 -19.22
CA ARG A 62 -0.95 0.85 -17.77
C ARG A 62 -1.60 -0.22 -16.88
N TYR A 63 -1.78 -1.41 -17.43
CA TYR A 63 -2.46 -2.53 -16.79
C TYR A 63 -1.58 -3.24 -15.76
N ILE A 64 -1.31 -2.54 -14.66
CA ILE A 64 -0.71 -3.09 -13.44
C ILE A 64 -1.72 -2.88 -12.33
N THR A 65 -1.97 -3.93 -11.55
CA THR A 65 -2.92 -3.87 -10.43
C THR A 65 -2.23 -4.27 -9.15
N ILE A 66 -2.56 -3.55 -8.07
CA ILE A 66 -1.97 -3.74 -6.76
C ILE A 66 -3.08 -3.85 -5.73
N GLY A 67 -3.00 -4.83 -4.84
CA GLY A 67 -3.91 -4.95 -3.71
C GLY A 67 -3.71 -6.23 -2.93
N PHE A 68 -4.81 -6.93 -2.68
CA PHE A 68 -4.87 -8.08 -1.78
C PHE A 68 -5.70 -9.21 -2.37
N CYS A 69 -5.36 -10.45 -2.02
CA CYS A 69 -6.22 -11.59 -2.32
C CYS A 69 -6.14 -12.69 -1.26
N LYS A 70 -7.15 -13.56 -1.23
CA LYS A 70 -7.15 -14.81 -0.47
C LYS A 70 -6.35 -15.88 -1.20
N LYS A 71 -5.96 -16.95 -0.48
CA LYS A 71 -5.26 -18.10 -1.06
C LYS A 71 -6.04 -18.79 -2.19
N SER A 72 -7.39 -18.76 -2.13
CA SER A 72 -8.27 -19.35 -3.14
C SER A 72 -8.34 -18.57 -4.46
N PHE A 73 -7.79 -17.35 -4.52
CA PHE A 73 -7.81 -16.54 -5.74
C PHE A 73 -6.95 -17.19 -6.84
N ASN A 74 -7.48 -17.29 -8.05
CA ASN A 74 -6.76 -17.83 -9.19
C ASN A 74 -5.73 -16.81 -9.70
N LEU A 75 -4.47 -17.23 -9.82
CA LEU A 75 -3.37 -16.35 -10.25
C LEU A 75 -3.15 -16.33 -11.78
N HIS A 76 -3.80 -17.23 -12.52
CA HIS A 76 -3.60 -17.39 -13.96
C HIS A 76 -4.76 -16.75 -14.74
N GLY A 77 -4.47 -15.71 -15.52
CA GLY A 77 -5.45 -15.05 -16.38
C GLY A 77 -6.42 -14.13 -15.63
N ARG A 78 -6.13 -13.78 -14.37
CA ARG A 78 -6.99 -12.97 -13.49
C ARG A 78 -6.21 -11.82 -12.83
N MET A 79 -6.95 -10.83 -12.36
CA MET A 79 -6.44 -9.66 -11.67
C MET A 79 -7.11 -9.50 -10.30
N PRO A 80 -6.40 -8.98 -9.28
CA PRO A 80 -7.02 -8.64 -8.01
C PRO A 80 -8.22 -7.70 -8.22
N GLY A 81 -9.35 -8.03 -7.62
CA GLY A 81 -10.61 -7.29 -7.74
C GLY A 81 -11.63 -7.90 -8.69
N TRP A 82 -11.26 -8.84 -9.57
CA TRP A 82 -12.21 -9.51 -10.45
C TRP A 82 -12.98 -10.61 -9.75
N ASP A 83 -12.28 -11.52 -9.09
CA ASP A 83 -12.90 -12.70 -8.47
C ASP A 83 -13.13 -12.49 -6.97
N GLU A 84 -14.01 -13.31 -6.39
CA GLU A 84 -14.31 -13.26 -4.97
C GLU A 84 -13.05 -13.42 -4.10
N GLY A 85 -12.94 -12.59 -3.07
CA GLY A 85 -11.80 -12.63 -2.15
C GLY A 85 -10.55 -11.98 -2.73
N SER A 86 -10.71 -11.06 -3.68
CA SER A 86 -9.63 -10.24 -4.22
C SER A 86 -10.05 -8.77 -4.35
N TRP A 87 -9.08 -7.87 -4.18
CA TRP A 87 -9.25 -6.42 -4.18
C TRP A 87 -8.06 -5.78 -4.89
N GLY A 88 -8.30 -4.83 -5.80
CA GLY A 88 -7.23 -4.24 -6.58
C GLY A 88 -7.47 -2.77 -6.96
N TYR A 89 -6.39 -1.98 -6.93
CA TYR A 89 -6.29 -0.63 -7.47
C TYR A 89 -5.51 -0.67 -8.79
N TYR A 90 -6.08 -0.07 -9.83
CA TYR A 90 -5.69 -0.27 -11.23
C TYR A 90 -4.92 0.93 -11.75
N GLY A 91 -3.80 0.67 -12.42
CA GLY A 91 -2.88 1.71 -12.89
C GLY A 91 -3.34 2.49 -14.10
N ASP A 92 -4.24 1.93 -14.90
CA ASP A 92 -4.68 2.52 -16.17
C ASP A 92 -5.66 3.67 -16.00
N ASP A 93 -6.69 3.47 -15.17
CA ASP A 93 -7.77 4.42 -14.95
C ASP A 93 -7.79 4.98 -13.52
N GLY A 94 -7.07 4.36 -12.58
CA GLY A 94 -7.08 4.73 -11.17
C GLY A 94 -8.30 4.19 -10.41
N TYR A 95 -8.99 3.19 -10.95
CA TYR A 95 -10.20 2.62 -10.35
C TYR A 95 -9.85 1.51 -9.38
N ILE A 96 -10.81 1.20 -8.51
CA ILE A 96 -10.75 0.08 -7.58
C ILE A 96 -11.83 -0.96 -7.91
N PHE A 97 -11.47 -2.22 -7.68
CA PHE A 97 -12.31 -3.38 -7.98
C PHE A 97 -12.33 -4.33 -6.78
N ASN A 98 -13.51 -4.88 -6.47
CA ASN A 98 -13.74 -5.81 -5.37
C ASN A 98 -14.82 -6.85 -5.73
N CYS A 99 -14.40 -7.99 -6.28
CA CYS A 99 -15.28 -9.09 -6.69
C CYS A 99 -16.31 -8.66 -7.77
N THR A 100 -15.91 -7.85 -8.76
CA THR A 100 -16.86 -7.35 -9.78
C THR A 100 -17.18 -8.35 -10.89
N GLY A 101 -16.53 -9.54 -10.90
CA GLY A 101 -16.67 -10.52 -11.98
C GLY A 101 -16.18 -10.01 -13.34
N GLY A 102 -15.28 -9.00 -13.35
CA GLY A 102 -14.88 -8.29 -14.56
C GLY A 102 -15.85 -7.18 -14.99
N GLY A 103 -16.87 -6.87 -14.17
CA GLY A 103 -17.73 -5.69 -14.33
C GLY A 103 -17.02 -4.38 -13.93
N ASN A 104 -17.75 -3.27 -14.03
CA ASN A 104 -17.20 -1.92 -13.86
C ASN A 104 -16.63 -1.68 -12.45
N GLY A 105 -15.42 -1.13 -12.38
CA GLY A 105 -14.81 -0.65 -11.15
C GLY A 105 -15.41 0.66 -10.66
N SER A 106 -14.98 1.11 -9.49
CA SER A 106 -15.35 2.42 -8.94
C SER A 106 -14.19 3.42 -9.08
N PRO A 107 -14.46 4.69 -9.45
CA PRO A 107 -13.45 5.74 -9.40
C PRO A 107 -12.87 5.87 -7.99
N TYR A 108 -11.55 6.04 -7.87
CA TYR A 108 -10.90 6.13 -6.56
C TYR A 108 -9.75 7.13 -6.55
N GLY A 109 -8.73 6.90 -7.38
CA GLY A 109 -7.50 7.66 -7.35
C GLY A 109 -7.01 8.04 -8.75
N PRO A 110 -5.87 8.72 -8.85
CA PRO A 110 -5.23 8.96 -10.14
C PRO A 110 -4.73 7.66 -10.78
N SER A 111 -4.48 7.64 -12.08
CA SER A 111 -3.69 6.57 -12.72
C SER A 111 -2.23 6.59 -12.24
N PHE A 112 -1.49 5.49 -12.45
CA PHE A 112 -0.07 5.40 -12.11
C PHE A 112 0.76 4.70 -13.21
N SER A 113 2.06 5.01 -13.25
CA SER A 113 2.96 4.68 -14.36
C SER A 113 4.39 4.45 -13.89
N THR A 114 5.29 4.05 -14.81
CA THR A 114 6.73 3.98 -14.59
C THR A 114 7.24 5.18 -13.78
N GLY A 115 7.98 4.91 -12.71
CA GLY A 115 8.54 5.89 -11.79
C GLY A 115 7.66 6.22 -10.57
N ASP A 116 6.37 5.88 -10.62
CA ASP A 116 5.48 6.01 -9.47
C ASP A 116 5.72 4.92 -8.43
N THR A 117 5.46 5.25 -7.17
CA THR A 117 5.43 4.32 -6.03
C THR A 117 4.03 4.28 -5.46
N ILE A 118 3.45 3.09 -5.40
CA ILE A 118 2.11 2.87 -4.85
C ILE A 118 2.22 2.13 -3.53
N GLY A 119 1.81 2.78 -2.46
CA GLY A 119 1.73 2.18 -1.14
C GLY A 119 0.36 1.59 -0.87
N CYS A 120 0.34 0.50 -0.11
CA CYS A 120 -0.86 -0.23 0.26
C CYS A 120 -0.90 -0.36 1.77
N CYS A 121 -1.94 0.19 2.39
CA CYS A 121 -2.13 0.16 3.83
C CYS A 121 -3.36 -0.68 4.17
N LEU A 122 -3.18 -1.75 4.93
CA LEU A 122 -4.25 -2.54 5.52
C LEU A 122 -4.32 -2.25 7.02
N ASN A 123 -5.44 -1.68 7.47
CA ASN A 123 -5.71 -1.39 8.86
C ASN A 123 -6.70 -2.40 9.42
N PHE A 124 -6.23 -3.28 10.30
CA PHE A 124 -7.04 -4.34 10.91
C PHE A 124 -7.97 -3.82 12.02
N LYS A 125 -7.67 -2.66 12.62
CA LYS A 125 -8.54 -2.07 13.65
C LYS A 125 -9.92 -1.73 13.11
N ASN A 126 -9.98 -1.25 11.87
CA ASN A 126 -11.23 -0.86 11.21
C ASN A 126 -11.52 -1.67 9.93
N ASN A 127 -10.70 -2.69 9.64
CA ASN A 127 -10.76 -3.51 8.42
C ASN A 127 -10.84 -2.68 7.13
N THR A 128 -10.00 -1.65 7.01
CA THR A 128 -9.97 -0.79 5.82
C THR A 128 -8.65 -0.89 5.07
N VAL A 129 -8.72 -0.63 3.77
CA VAL A 129 -7.57 -0.46 2.90
C VAL A 129 -7.54 0.95 2.35
N SER A 130 -6.36 1.57 2.39
CA SER A 130 -6.07 2.85 1.72
C SER A 130 -4.79 2.72 0.92
N TYR A 131 -4.70 3.44 -0.19
CA TYR A 131 -3.48 3.51 -0.99
C TYR A 131 -2.77 4.85 -0.82
N THR A 132 -1.50 4.88 -1.18
CA THR A 132 -0.72 6.11 -1.32
C THR A 132 -0.09 6.15 -2.70
N LYS A 133 0.05 7.32 -3.30
CA LYS A 133 0.85 7.51 -4.52
C LYS A 133 1.97 8.50 -4.23
N ASN A 134 3.21 8.08 -4.43
CA ASN A 134 4.41 8.90 -4.21
C ASN A 134 4.42 9.58 -2.82
N GLY A 135 3.99 8.86 -1.79
CA GLY A 135 3.93 9.35 -0.41
C GLY A 135 2.67 10.15 -0.04
N ILE A 136 1.75 10.39 -0.97
CA ILE A 136 0.48 11.09 -0.73
C ILE A 136 -0.64 10.06 -0.51
N ASN A 137 -1.38 10.18 0.60
CA ASN A 137 -2.51 9.30 0.92
C ASN A 137 -3.74 9.61 0.04
N LEU A 138 -4.34 8.57 -0.55
CA LEU A 138 -5.46 8.66 -1.49
C LEU A 138 -6.83 8.41 -0.85
N GLY A 139 -6.90 8.23 0.47
CA GLY A 139 -8.11 7.90 1.20
C GLY A 139 -8.45 6.41 1.18
N ILE A 140 -9.57 6.05 1.79
CA ILE A 140 -10.01 4.65 1.95
C ILE A 140 -10.56 4.14 0.61
N ALA A 141 -9.96 3.07 0.09
CA ALA A 141 -10.43 2.34 -1.09
C ALA A 141 -11.45 1.27 -0.72
N PHE A 142 -11.12 0.43 0.26
CA PHE A 142 -11.95 -0.72 0.61
C PHE A 142 -12.26 -0.76 2.10
N ARG A 143 -13.39 -1.37 2.43
CA ARG A 143 -13.85 -1.59 3.81
C ARG A 143 -14.25 -3.04 4.00
N ASN A 144 -14.18 -3.49 5.26
CA ASN A 144 -14.64 -4.80 5.69
C ASN A 144 -13.95 -5.96 4.94
N LEU A 145 -12.65 -5.85 4.67
CA LEU A 145 -11.88 -6.99 4.17
C LEU A 145 -11.88 -8.11 5.22
N LYS A 146 -12.08 -9.35 4.78
CA LYS A 146 -12.21 -10.52 5.65
C LYS A 146 -11.31 -11.67 5.20
N GLY A 147 -10.88 -12.46 6.18
CA GLY A 147 -10.12 -13.70 5.98
C GLY A 147 -8.61 -13.48 5.99
N THR A 148 -7.88 -14.54 5.66
CA THR A 148 -6.43 -14.54 5.52
C THR A 148 -6.04 -13.94 4.17
N LEU A 149 -5.39 -12.77 4.21
CA LEU A 149 -5.09 -11.96 3.04
C LEU A 149 -3.60 -12.00 2.71
N TYR A 150 -3.26 -11.92 1.43
CA TYR A 150 -1.91 -11.80 0.93
C TYR A 150 -1.81 -10.48 0.15
N PRO A 151 -0.70 -9.73 0.28
CA PRO A 151 -0.32 -8.76 -0.74
C PRO A 151 -0.30 -9.45 -2.10
N CYS A 152 -0.87 -8.79 -3.10
CA CYS A 152 -1.04 -9.36 -4.43
C CYS A 152 -0.92 -8.30 -5.51
N VAL A 153 -0.20 -8.63 -6.57
CA VAL A 153 -0.08 -7.77 -7.77
C VAL A 153 -0.38 -8.59 -9.02
N ALA A 154 -0.82 -7.91 -10.07
CA ALA A 154 -0.96 -8.49 -11.40
C ALA A 154 -0.40 -7.59 -12.49
N LEU A 155 0.22 -8.22 -13.48
CA LEU A 155 0.79 -7.60 -14.67
C LEU A 155 0.16 -8.26 -15.91
N TYR A 156 0.12 -7.54 -17.04
CA TYR A 156 -0.54 -7.98 -18.28
C TYR A 156 0.39 -8.16 -19.47
N LEU A 157 1.18 -7.14 -19.76
CA LEU A 157 2.00 -7.11 -20.97
C LEU A 157 3.42 -7.53 -20.66
N GLN A 158 4.00 -8.23 -21.64
CA GLN A 158 5.40 -8.57 -21.64
C GLN A 158 6.27 -7.32 -21.42
N GLY A 159 7.28 -7.47 -20.58
CA GLY A 159 8.23 -6.40 -20.25
C GLY A 159 7.81 -5.56 -19.04
N GLN A 160 6.53 -5.58 -18.63
CA GLN A 160 6.11 -4.90 -17.41
C GLN A 160 6.90 -5.41 -16.20
N ALA A 161 7.32 -4.49 -15.34
CA ALA A 161 8.14 -4.80 -14.18
C ALA A 161 7.76 -3.94 -12.97
N ILE A 162 7.78 -4.55 -11.80
CA ILE A 162 7.57 -3.90 -10.51
C ILE A 162 8.60 -4.38 -9.50
N GLU A 163 8.83 -3.58 -8.45
CA GLU A 163 9.64 -3.96 -7.31
C GLU A 163 8.88 -3.67 -6.02
N VAL A 164 8.79 -4.65 -5.12
CA VAL A 164 8.12 -4.48 -3.84
C VAL A 164 9.08 -4.06 -2.74
N ASN A 165 8.60 -3.23 -1.83
CA ASN A 165 9.20 -2.90 -0.56
C ASN A 165 8.26 -3.36 0.56
N PHE A 166 8.60 -4.47 1.21
CA PHE A 166 7.92 -4.94 2.43
C PHE A 166 8.51 -4.36 3.72
N GLY A 167 9.36 -3.33 3.62
CA GLY A 167 10.04 -2.70 4.75
C GLY A 167 11.57 -2.84 4.73
N SER A 168 12.14 -3.45 3.68
CA SER A 168 13.59 -3.58 3.51
C SER A 168 14.28 -2.26 3.18
N ARG A 169 13.53 -1.25 2.74
CA ARG A 169 13.99 0.13 2.56
C ARG A 169 12.99 1.13 3.11
N LYS A 170 13.44 2.37 3.34
CA LYS A 170 12.57 3.47 3.81
C LYS A 170 11.41 3.68 2.83
N PHE A 171 10.19 3.74 3.36
CA PHE A 171 8.99 4.04 2.58
C PHE A 171 8.97 5.49 2.08
N LYS A 172 8.49 5.72 0.86
CA LYS A 172 8.21 7.08 0.36
C LYS A 172 7.11 7.77 1.15
N TYR A 173 6.15 7.03 1.70
CA TYR A 173 5.15 7.61 2.62
C TYR A 173 5.76 8.22 3.89
N ALA A 174 6.92 7.70 4.34
CA ALA A 174 7.69 8.27 5.43
C ALA A 174 8.56 9.48 5.02
N ALA A 175 8.72 9.75 3.72
CA ALA A 175 9.41 10.93 3.24
C ALA A 175 8.46 12.14 3.35
N TYR A 176 8.88 13.17 4.08
CA TYR A 176 8.22 14.46 4.08
C TYR A 176 8.44 15.11 2.70
N THR A 177 7.40 15.25 1.89
CA THR A 177 7.46 16.14 0.72
C THR A 177 6.85 17.49 1.08
N SER A 178 7.38 18.56 0.50
CA SER A 178 6.91 19.94 0.69
C SER A 178 5.43 20.14 0.37
N ASP A 179 4.86 19.23 -0.41
CA ASP A 179 3.55 19.38 -1.03
C ASP A 179 2.42 18.77 -0.18
N ASP A 180 2.76 18.03 0.89
CA ASP A 180 1.78 17.41 1.80
C ASP A 180 1.09 18.41 2.73
N MET A 181 1.69 19.59 2.91
CA MET A 181 1.20 20.65 3.76
C MET A 181 1.25 21.93 2.97
N GLY A 182 0.16 22.30 2.29
CA GLY A 182 0.04 23.57 1.56
C GLY A 182 0.14 24.84 2.43
N ASP A 183 0.76 24.76 3.61
CA ASP A 183 0.98 25.83 4.58
C ASP A 183 2.30 25.58 5.33
N GLU A 184 3.29 26.43 5.03
CA GLU A 184 4.64 26.40 5.59
C GLU A 184 4.68 26.67 7.10
N LEU A 185 3.71 27.41 7.63
CA LEU A 185 3.57 27.65 9.07
C LEU A 185 3.13 26.36 9.79
N LEU A 186 2.20 25.62 9.19
CA LEU A 186 1.77 24.32 9.71
C LEU A 186 2.91 23.30 9.65
N LYS A 187 3.73 23.33 8.59
CA LYS A 187 4.95 22.52 8.47
C LYS A 187 5.93 22.78 9.61
N ASN A 188 6.26 24.05 9.88
CA ASN A 188 7.21 24.39 10.92
C ASN A 188 6.69 24.06 12.32
N LYS A 189 5.38 24.25 12.56
CA LYS A 189 4.73 23.81 13.81
C LYS A 189 4.76 22.30 13.97
N PHE A 190 4.57 21.54 12.90
CA PHE A 190 4.61 20.08 12.93
C PHE A 190 6.02 19.56 13.23
N ILE A 191 7.05 20.06 12.54
CA ILE A 191 8.46 19.68 12.78
C ILE A 191 8.86 20.01 14.22
N TYR A 192 8.50 21.21 14.69
CA TYR A 192 8.75 21.62 16.08
C TYR A 192 8.08 20.67 17.08
N THR A 193 6.82 20.29 16.83
CA THR A 193 6.07 19.40 17.73
C THR A 193 6.61 17.98 17.70
N PHE A 194 7.02 17.49 16.53
CA PHE A 194 7.67 16.19 16.35
C PHE A 194 8.99 16.11 17.13
N ASN A 195 9.87 17.10 16.96
CA ASN A 195 11.14 17.17 17.71
C ASN A 195 10.90 17.25 19.21
N LYS A 196 9.91 18.04 19.65
CA LYS A 196 9.55 18.16 21.07
C LYS A 196 9.03 16.83 21.67
N CYS A 197 8.34 16.00 20.89
CA CYS A 197 7.92 14.67 21.34
C CYS A 197 9.08 13.68 21.38
N ASN A 198 10.06 13.84 20.49
CA ASN A 198 11.28 13.01 20.46
C ASN A 198 12.23 13.34 21.62
N ASP A 199 12.24 14.59 22.09
CA ASP A 199 13.10 15.05 23.19
C ASP A 199 12.45 14.92 24.59
N ALA A 200 11.15 14.61 24.67
CA ALA A 200 10.44 14.51 25.94
C ALA A 200 10.38 13.07 26.47
N ILE A 201 10.81 12.88 27.73
CA ILE A 201 10.70 11.61 28.49
C ILE A 201 9.22 11.22 28.76
N ASN A 202 8.26 12.12 28.53
CA ASN A 202 6.84 11.93 28.83
C ASN A 202 6.00 11.69 27.56
N THR A 203 5.08 10.73 27.66
CA THR A 203 4.09 10.39 26.64
C THR A 203 3.11 11.54 26.43
N TYR A 204 3.21 12.27 25.32
CA TYR A 204 2.17 13.23 24.93
C TYR A 204 0.93 12.50 24.39
N THR A 205 -0.26 12.82 24.90
CA THR A 205 -1.51 12.35 24.31
C THR A 205 -1.84 13.13 23.04
N PHE A 206 -2.51 12.48 22.08
CA PHE A 206 -2.91 13.09 20.81
C PHE A 206 -3.79 14.33 20.95
N GLU A 207 -4.64 14.34 21.97
CA GLU A 207 -5.52 15.46 22.30
C GLU A 207 -4.72 16.72 22.70
N ASN A 208 -3.57 16.53 23.36
CA ASN A 208 -2.65 17.63 23.67
C ASN A 208 -2.02 18.23 22.41
N LEU A 209 -1.75 17.40 21.39
CA LEU A 209 -1.18 17.85 20.11
C LEU A 209 -2.21 18.60 19.25
N GLU A 210 -3.43 18.06 19.12
CA GLU A 210 -4.50 18.69 18.34
C GLU A 210 -4.86 20.08 18.92
N ASN A 211 -4.95 20.18 20.25
CA ASN A 211 -5.19 21.45 20.95
C ASN A 211 -4.03 22.45 20.77
N SER A 212 -2.79 21.98 20.71
CA SER A 212 -1.61 22.83 20.49
C SER A 212 -1.52 23.38 19.06
N LEU A 213 -2.03 22.65 18.07
CA LEU A 213 -1.82 22.97 16.64
C LEU A 213 -2.92 23.83 16.01
N LYS A 214 -4.11 23.97 16.64
CA LYS A 214 -5.25 24.78 16.15
C LYS A 214 -5.61 24.52 14.67
N ILE A 215 -5.57 23.26 14.22
CA ILE A 215 -5.78 22.87 12.81
C ILE A 215 -7.28 22.64 12.53
N LYS A 216 -7.75 22.99 11.32
CA LYS A 216 -9.08 22.56 10.81
C LYS A 216 -9.18 21.02 10.77
N GLN A 217 -10.34 20.47 11.15
CA GLN A 217 -10.57 19.01 11.33
C GLN A 217 -10.13 18.12 10.14
N ASP A 218 -10.38 18.53 8.90
CA ASP A 218 -10.02 17.73 7.71
C ASP A 218 -8.51 17.56 7.53
N ASN A 219 -7.75 18.60 7.85
CA ASN A 219 -6.30 18.54 7.84
C ASN A 219 -5.81 17.70 9.03
N ALA A 220 -6.42 17.84 10.20
CA ALA A 220 -6.07 17.07 11.40
C ALA A 220 -6.17 15.54 11.16
N LEU A 221 -7.14 15.06 10.37
CA LEU A 221 -7.26 13.63 10.01
C LEU A 221 -6.11 13.12 9.12
N LYS A 222 -5.69 13.90 8.11
CA LYS A 222 -4.52 13.57 7.26
C LYS A 222 -3.23 13.59 8.08
N PHE A 223 -3.10 14.58 8.97
CA PHE A 223 -2.00 14.70 9.93
C PHE A 223 -1.95 13.53 10.90
N ARG A 224 -3.10 13.10 11.43
CA ARG A 224 -3.21 11.98 12.37
C ARG A 224 -2.76 10.66 11.75
N GLY A 225 -3.11 10.41 10.49
CA GLY A 225 -2.66 9.21 9.76
C GLY A 225 -1.15 9.16 9.61
N LYS A 226 -0.53 10.27 9.19
CA LYS A 226 0.91 10.36 8.93
C LYS A 226 1.73 10.46 10.23
N PHE A 227 1.24 11.17 11.25
CA PHE A 227 1.88 11.25 12.58
C PHE A 227 1.84 9.89 13.31
N ASN A 228 0.72 9.16 13.28
CA ASN A 228 0.66 7.80 13.84
C ASN A 228 1.61 6.83 13.14
N PHE A 229 1.82 7.01 11.83
CA PHE A 229 2.75 6.20 11.05
C PHE A 229 4.22 6.51 11.40
N ILE A 230 4.55 7.77 11.69
CA ILE A 230 5.94 8.22 11.95
C ILE A 230 6.34 8.10 13.44
N MET A 231 5.43 8.35 14.40
CA MET A 231 5.75 8.49 15.83
C MET A 231 5.81 7.19 16.65
N GLY A 232 5.74 6.01 16.03
CA GLY A 232 5.96 4.74 16.73
C GLY A 232 4.86 3.71 16.52
N SER A 233 5.06 2.82 15.56
CA SER A 233 4.43 1.50 15.57
C SER A 233 5.05 0.47 14.61
N TYR A 234 6.34 0.58 14.26
CA TYR A 234 7.01 -0.54 13.59
C TYR A 234 7.87 -1.38 14.54
N GLU A 235 8.45 -0.81 15.61
CA GLU A 235 9.20 -1.62 16.60
C GLU A 235 8.31 -2.09 17.77
N ASP A 236 7.42 -1.24 18.29
CA ASP A 236 6.48 -1.59 19.39
C ASP A 236 5.23 -2.39 18.95
N GLN A 237 5.13 -2.79 17.68
CA GLN A 237 4.03 -3.63 17.19
C GLN A 237 4.49 -4.97 16.59
N LEU A 238 5.78 -5.28 16.66
CA LEU A 238 6.32 -6.58 16.25
C LEU A 238 6.32 -7.64 17.37
N LEU A 239 6.08 -7.26 18.62
CA LEU A 239 6.07 -8.18 19.76
C LEU A 239 4.94 -7.84 20.74
N ILE A 240 3.91 -8.69 20.74
CA ILE A 240 3.42 -9.37 21.95
C ILE A 240 3.32 -10.85 21.60
#